data_AF-A0A2T6L8R9-F1
#
_entry.id   AF-A0A2T6L8R9-F1
#
_cell.length_a   1.000
_cell.length_b   1.000
_cell.length_c   1.000
_cell.angle_alpha   90.00
_cell.angle_beta   90.00
_cell.angle_gamma   90.00
#
_symmetry.space_group_name_H-M   'P 1'
#
loop_
_entity.id
_entity.type
_entity.pdbx_description
1 polymer ?
#
loop_
_entity_poly.entity_id
_entity_poly.type
_entity_poly.pdbx_seq_one_letter_code
_entity_poly.pdbx_strand_id
1 'polypeptide(L)'
;MAEQETTRQVNKRAIEALEQTHKLVDVAVSGARHAAIEMEDLRSWTEAHAPVADALFTVKNTLMGVLDDVERRLNAEREGKS
;
A
#
# COMPACT_ATOMS: atom_id res chain seq x y z
N MET A 1 -21.60 17.90 -23.48
CA MET A 1 -21.18 16.53 -23.85
C MET A 1 -19.66 16.34 -23.72
N ALA A 2 -18.81 17.20 -24.31
CA ALA A 2 -17.35 17.07 -24.20
C ALA A 2 -16.79 17.16 -22.76
N GLU A 3 -17.33 18.04 -21.92
CA GLU A 3 -16.89 18.18 -20.51
C GLU A 3 -17.22 16.94 -19.67
N GLN A 4 -18.41 16.36 -19.83
CA GLN A 4 -18.82 15.13 -19.14
C GLN A 4 -17.98 13.91 -19.56
N GLU A 5 -17.62 13.82 -20.84
CA GLU A 5 -16.74 12.76 -21.35
C GLU A 5 -15.32 12.89 -20.80
N THR A 6 -14.81 14.13 -20.68
CA THR A 6 -13.49 14.40 -20.11
C THR A 6 -13.45 14.03 -18.62
N THR A 7 -14.46 14.41 -17.84
CA THR A 7 -14.57 14.04 -16.42
C THR A 7 -14.67 12.53 -16.23
N ARG A 8 -15.45 11.84 -17.07
CA ARG A 8 -15.55 10.37 -17.02
C ARG A 8 -14.20 9.69 -17.29
N GLN A 9 -13.43 10.21 -18.24
CA GLN A 9 -12.11 9.69 -18.58
C GLN A 9 -11.07 9.93 -17.47
N VAL A 10 -11.11 11.10 -16.82
CA VAL A 10 -10.25 11.41 -15.66
C VAL A 10 -10.55 10.48 -14.49
N ASN A 11 -11.83 10.31 -14.13
CA ASN A 11 -12.22 9.42 -13.03
C ASN A 11 -11.87 7.95 -13.34
N LYS A 12 -11.90 7.53 -14.61
CA LYS A 12 -11.43 6.19 -15.01
C LYS A 12 -9.95 6.00 -14.71
N ARG A 13 -9.11 6.94 -15.14
CA ARG A 13 -7.65 6.90 -14.90
C ARG A 13 -7.32 6.97 -13.41
N ALA A 14 -8.05 7.77 -12.63
CA ALA A 14 -7.87 7.87 -11.19
C ALA A 14 -8.11 6.51 -10.50
N ILE A 15 -9.21 5.83 -10.83
CA ILE A 15 -9.50 4.49 -10.30
C ILE A 15 -8.43 3.48 -10.71
N GLU A 16 -8.05 3.43 -11.99
CA GLU A 16 -7.03 2.49 -12.47
C GLU A 16 -5.69 2.70 -11.76
N ALA A 17 -5.30 3.96 -11.54
CA ALA A 17 -4.09 4.28 -10.80
C ALA A 17 -4.17 3.87 -9.32
N LEU A 18 -5.32 4.08 -8.67
CA LEU A 18 -5.54 3.67 -7.28
C LEU A 18 -5.57 2.15 -7.12
N GLU A 19 -6.19 1.41 -8.03
CA GLU A 19 -6.20 -0.06 -8.05
C GLU A 19 -4.79 -0.64 -8.23
N GLN A 20 -4.03 -0.08 -9.18
CA GLN A 20 -2.65 -0.51 -9.38
C GLN A 20 -1.77 -0.17 -8.17
N THR A 21 -1.96 1.00 -7.57
CA THR A 21 -1.23 1.41 -6.35
C THR A 21 -1.57 0.48 -5.19
N HIS A 22 -2.85 0.18 -4.97
CA HIS A 22 -3.31 -0.73 -3.92
C HIS A 22 -2.61 -2.09 -4.02
N LYS A 23 -2.64 -2.70 -5.21
CA LYS A 23 -1.97 -3.98 -5.47
C LYS A 23 -0.47 -3.94 -5.18
N LEU A 24 0.22 -2.89 -5.61
CA LEU A 24 1.66 -2.78 -5.40
C LEU A 24 2.03 -2.55 -3.93
N VAL A 25 1.24 -1.74 -3.22
CA VAL A 25 1.44 -1.48 -1.79
C VAL A 25 1.15 -2.74 -0.97
N ASP A 26 0.11 -3.50 -1.29
CA ASP A 26 -0.19 -4.78 -0.63
C ASP A 26 0.97 -5.80 -0.76
N VAL A 27 1.52 -5.93 -1.97
CA VAL A 27 2.72 -6.75 -2.20
C VAL A 27 3.90 -6.27 -1.37
N ALA A 28 4.11 -4.95 -1.26
CA ALA A 28 5.18 -4.38 -0.46
C ALA A 28 4.97 -4.61 1.04
N VAL A 29 3.73 -4.53 1.55
CA VAL A 29 3.38 -4.89 2.94
C VAL A 29 3.76 -6.33 3.22
N SER A 30 3.38 -7.25 2.34
CA SER A 30 3.70 -8.67 2.47
C SER A 30 5.22 -8.92 2.47
N GLY A 31 5.95 -8.29 1.54
CA GLY A 31 7.40 -8.37 1.46
C GLY A 31 8.11 -7.84 2.71
N ALA A 32 7.70 -6.66 3.20
CA ALA A 32 8.26 -6.07 4.42
C ALA A 32 7.99 -6.93 5.66
N ARG A 33 6.78 -7.51 5.76
CA ARG A 33 6.43 -8.43 6.83
C ARG A 33 7.31 -9.68 6.82
N HIS A 34 7.46 -10.31 5.64
CA HIS A 34 8.26 -11.52 5.51
C HIS A 34 9.72 -11.25 5.87
N ALA A 35 10.32 -10.19 5.33
CA ALA A 35 11.69 -9.80 5.67
C ALA A 35 11.87 -9.48 7.16
N ALA A 36 10.89 -8.82 7.81
CA ALA A 36 10.94 -8.54 9.24
C ALA A 36 10.96 -9.82 10.09
N ILE A 37 10.16 -10.82 9.71
CA ILE A 37 10.13 -12.13 10.38
C ILE A 37 11.49 -12.82 10.27
N GLU A 38 12.10 -12.86 9.08
CA GLU A 38 13.42 -13.48 8.90
C GLU A 38 14.51 -12.79 9.76
N MET A 39 14.45 -11.47 9.92
CA MET A 39 15.40 -10.73 10.77
C MET A 39 15.13 -10.94 12.26
N GLU A 40 13.86 -11.06 12.67
CA GLU A 40 13.49 -11.40 14.05
C GLU A 40 13.90 -12.85 14.39
N ASP A 41 13.80 -13.78 13.44
CA ASP A 41 14.31 -15.13 13.63
C ASP A 41 15.82 -15.13 13.83
N LEU A 42 16.56 -14.32 13.06
CA LEU A 42 18.01 -14.13 13.26
C LEU A 42 18.36 -13.49 14.61
N ARG A 43 17.47 -12.66 15.17
CA ARG A 43 17.65 -12.05 16.50
C ARG A 43 17.81 -13.10 17.60
N SER A 44 17.16 -14.26 17.46
CA SER A 44 17.31 -15.36 18.42
C SER A 44 18.73 -15.93 18.48
N TRP A 45 19.54 -15.69 17.43
CA TRP A 45 20.93 -16.12 17.31
C TRP A 45 21.92 -14.99 17.55
N THR A 46 21.56 -13.74 17.20
CA THR A 46 22.38 -12.55 17.40
C THR A 46 21.55 -11.27 17.42
N GLU A 47 21.75 -10.44 18.45
CA GLU A 47 21.03 -9.16 18.59
C GLU A 47 21.40 -8.11 17.52
N ALA A 48 22.47 -8.35 16.73
CA ALA A 48 22.95 -7.42 15.72
C ALA A 48 21.90 -7.08 14.63
N HIS A 49 20.90 -7.94 14.42
CA HIS A 49 19.87 -7.76 13.40
C HIS A 49 18.57 -7.13 13.91
N ALA A 50 18.42 -6.95 15.23
CA ALA A 50 17.21 -6.34 15.82
C ALA A 50 16.86 -4.96 15.21
N PRO A 51 17.83 -4.05 14.96
CA PRO A 51 17.51 -2.76 14.34
C PRO A 51 16.92 -2.88 12.93
N VAL A 52 17.30 -3.92 12.18
CA VAL A 52 16.80 -4.16 10.83
C VAL A 52 15.37 -4.71 10.89
N ALA A 53 15.07 -5.62 11.81
CA ALA A 53 13.72 -6.13 12.04
C ALA A 53 12.76 -4.99 12.41
N ASP A 54 13.15 -4.12 13.35
CA ASP A 54 12.36 -2.96 13.79
C ASP A 54 12.10 -1.97 12.64
N ALA A 55 13.12 -1.71 11.81
CA ALA A 55 12.99 -0.87 10.63
C ALA A 55 11.99 -1.47 9.62
N LEU A 56 12.05 -2.77 9.37
CA LEU A 56 11.14 -3.46 8.45
C LEU A 56 9.70 -3.48 8.98
N PHE A 57 9.49 -3.65 10.29
CA PHE A 57 8.16 -3.52 10.90
C PHE A 57 7.61 -2.09 10.78
N THR A 58 8.46 -1.08 10.96
CA THR A 58 8.09 0.33 10.78
C THR A 58 7.67 0.62 9.34
N VAL A 59 8.43 0.13 8.36
CA VAL A 59 8.10 0.23 6.93
C VAL A 59 6.77 -0.47 6.64
N LYS A 60 6.58 -1.70 7.13
CA LYS A 60 5.33 -2.46 6.98
C LYS A 60 4.13 -1.67 7.51
N ASN A 61 4.23 -1.12 8.71
CA ASN A 61 3.14 -0.35 9.32
C ASN A 61 2.84 0.95 8.55
N THR A 62 3.87 1.61 8.03
CA THR A 62 3.70 2.80 7.18
C THR A 62 2.97 2.45 5.88
N LEU A 63 3.36 1.34 5.24
CA LEU A 63 2.71 0.84 4.03
C LEU A 63 1.25 0.44 4.27
N MET A 64 0.92 -0.13 5.43
CA MET A 64 -0.47 -0.40 5.80
C MET A 64 -1.30 0.90 5.89
N GLY A 65 -0.76 1.96 6.49
CA GLY A 65 -1.44 3.27 6.51
C GLY A 65 -1.65 3.85 5.12
N VAL A 66 -0.68 3.67 4.21
CA VAL A 66 -0.84 4.04 2.79
C VAL A 66 -1.91 3.19 2.11
N LEU A 67 -1.98 1.90 2.40
CA LEU A 67 -2.99 1.00 1.84
C LEU A 67 -4.40 1.44 2.24
N ASP A 68 -4.62 1.73 3.53
CA ASP A 68 -5.89 2.24 4.06
C ASP A 68 -6.29 3.57 3.39
N ASP A 69 -5.33 4.47 3.17
CA ASP A 69 -5.56 5.74 2.45
C ASP A 69 -5.97 5.52 0.99
N VAL A 70 -5.31 4.59 0.31
CA VAL A 70 -5.61 4.24 -1.08
C VAL A 70 -6.99 3.59 -1.17
N GLU A 71 -7.35 2.69 -0.26
CA GLU A 71 -8.68 2.07 -0.22
C GLU A 71 -9.78 3.11 0.01
N ARG A 72 -9.59 4.03 0.96
CA ARG A 72 -10.55 5.11 1.22
C ARG A 72 -10.77 5.98 -0.02
N ARG A 73 -9.69 6.35 -0.72
CA ARG A 73 -9.77 7.15 -1.96
C ARG A 73 -10.42 6.36 -3.09
N LEU A 74 -10.08 5.08 -3.24
CA LEU A 74 -10.66 4.22 -4.26
C LEU A 74 -12.17 4.07 -4.06
N ASN A 75 -12.63 3.92 -2.82
CA ASN A 75 -14.06 3.87 -2.51
C ASN A 75 -14.76 5.19 -2.83
N ALA A 76 -14.16 6.33 -2.46
CA ALA A 76 -14.70 7.65 -2.80
C ALA A 76 -14.83 7.87 -4.32
N GLU A 77 -13.81 7.47 -5.10
CA GLU A 77 -13.84 7.56 -6.56
C GLU A 77 -14.87 6.61 -7.20
N ARG A 78 -15.15 5.46 -6.57
CA ARG A 78 -16.20 4.51 -7.02
C ARG A 78 -17.59 5.04 -6.70
N GLU A 79 -17.80 5.60 -5.51
CA GLU A 79 -19.07 6.18 -5.08
C GLU A 79 -19.42 7.45 -5.88
N GLY A 80 -18.44 8.30 -6.19
CA GLY A 80 -18.62 9.48 -7.04
C GLY A 80 -18.92 9.20 -8.52
N LYS A 81 -18.90 7.93 -8.95
CA LYS A 81 -19.30 7.50 -10.31
C LYS A 81 -20.75 6.99 -10.40
N SER A 82 -21.41 6.70 -9.28
CA SER A 82 -22.81 6.27 -9.21
C SER A 82 -23.78 7.43 -9.32
#